data_AF-A0A2A6RDF3-F1
#
_entry.id   AF-A0A2A6RDF3-F1
#
_cell.length_a   1.000
_cell.length_b   1.000
_cell.length_c   1.000
_cell.angle_alpha   90.00
_cell.angle_beta   90.00
_cell.angle_gamma   90.00
#
_symmetry.space_group_name_H-M   'P 1'
#
loop_
_entity.id
_entity.type
_entity.pdbx_description
1 polymer ?
#
loop_
_entity_poly.entity_id
_entity_poly.type
_entity_poly.pdbx_seq_one_letter_code
_entity_poly.pdbx_strand_id
1 'polypeptide(L)'
;TREALAHALRSIFDARLTMPVLRKLLVIFSGGVELYDLIVSEASSLHSVCVDHHLIDLGQDEAVALIADGLVAAGLDVALATGMGHVVYSRVAGHPYLTQRLGALLLDAYQQGQPLNAEAVVAAEVRVRQGDTLLRRIHSDLRKSDLLDAARRLISDPPIFTRLDDDMARLELIGLAKQTGDRWAARNLLLAEVFGGWLGVAVQSVESPDRAESLPTEQNIAATATPTPPASRRSSLASHRPRSRRASPRWPPPAARRSPFASSHPSSTSPPAPS
;
A
#
# COMPACT_ATOMS: atom_id res chain seq x y z
N THR A 1 -4.04 -17.43 22.48
CA THR A 1 -2.76 -16.95 21.92
C THR A 1 -2.80 -17.07 20.41
N ARG A 2 -1.83 -16.49 19.67
CA ARG A 2 -1.77 -16.60 18.20
C ARG A 2 -1.61 -18.06 17.72
N GLU A 3 -0.81 -18.83 18.45
CA GLU A 3 -0.65 -20.28 18.24
C GLU A 3 -1.97 -21.04 18.42
N ALA A 4 -2.73 -20.75 19.48
CA ALA A 4 -4.02 -21.40 19.71
C ALA A 4 -5.01 -21.14 18.56
N LEU A 5 -5.01 -19.91 18.02
CA LEU A 5 -5.81 -19.57 16.85
C LEU A 5 -5.34 -20.38 15.63
N ALA A 6 -4.03 -20.46 15.39
CA ALA A 6 -3.47 -21.19 14.27
C ALA A 6 -3.76 -22.71 14.33
N HIS A 7 -3.66 -23.31 15.52
CA HIS A 7 -4.07 -24.70 15.73
C HIS A 7 -5.56 -24.91 15.51
N ALA A 8 -6.42 -24.00 15.97
CA ALA A 8 -7.87 -24.09 15.74
C ALA A 8 -8.20 -24.03 14.24
N LEU A 9 -7.53 -23.18 13.48
CA LEU A 9 -7.74 -23.05 12.05
C LEU A 9 -7.30 -24.29 11.28
N ARG A 10 -6.17 -24.88 11.66
CA ARG A 10 -5.71 -26.14 11.10
C ARG A 10 -6.72 -27.26 11.39
N SER A 11 -7.22 -27.34 12.62
CA SER A 11 -8.26 -28.31 12.99
C SER A 11 -9.55 -28.12 12.18
N ILE A 12 -10.00 -26.88 11.97
CA ILE A 12 -11.16 -26.56 11.13
C ILE A 12 -10.90 -26.95 9.66
N PHE A 13 -9.70 -26.69 9.16
CA PHE A 13 -9.31 -27.04 7.80
C PHE A 13 -9.33 -28.56 7.58
N ASP A 14 -8.87 -29.35 8.55
CA ASP A 14 -8.94 -30.81 8.48
C ASP A 14 -10.39 -31.31 8.60
N ALA A 15 -11.17 -30.72 9.53
CA ALA A 15 -12.56 -31.09 9.76
C ALA A 15 -13.48 -30.83 8.54
N ARG A 16 -13.13 -29.90 7.63
CA ARG A 16 -13.92 -29.63 6.42
C ARG A 16 -14.03 -30.84 5.48
N LEU A 17 -13.13 -31.81 5.61
CA LEU A 17 -13.17 -33.06 4.84
C LEU A 17 -14.40 -33.90 5.22
N THR A 18 -14.72 -33.96 6.51
CA THR A 18 -15.80 -34.77 7.09
C THR A 18 -17.05 -33.96 7.46
N MET A 19 -16.95 -32.64 7.56
CA MET A 19 -18.05 -31.74 7.92
C MET A 19 -18.41 -30.80 6.74
N PRO A 20 -19.42 -31.14 5.92
CA PRO A 20 -19.77 -30.38 4.71
C PRO A 20 -20.08 -28.90 4.95
N VAL A 21 -20.60 -28.55 6.13
CA VAL A 21 -20.91 -27.15 6.50
C VAL A 21 -19.66 -26.27 6.52
N LEU A 22 -18.49 -26.83 6.83
CA LEU A 22 -17.23 -26.09 6.90
C LEU A 22 -16.57 -25.89 5.54
N ARG A 23 -17.01 -26.58 4.48
CA ARG A 23 -16.41 -26.48 3.14
C ARG A 23 -16.54 -25.10 2.50
N LYS A 24 -17.51 -24.29 2.95
CA LYS A 24 -17.73 -22.92 2.48
C LYS A 24 -17.05 -21.86 3.34
N LEU A 25 -16.38 -22.26 4.43
CA LEU A 25 -15.71 -21.32 5.30
C LEU A 25 -14.46 -20.77 4.61
N LEU A 26 -14.45 -19.45 4.39
CA LEU A 26 -13.28 -18.70 3.97
C LEU A 26 -12.80 -17.87 5.16
N VAL A 27 -11.52 -18.00 5.50
CA VAL A 27 -10.89 -17.19 6.54
C VAL A 27 -9.76 -16.40 5.90
N ILE A 28 -9.77 -15.08 6.09
CA ILE A 28 -8.72 -14.18 5.60
C ILE A 28 -7.96 -13.68 6.81
N PHE A 29 -6.67 -13.96 6.85
CA PHE A 29 -5.74 -13.37 7.82
C PHE A 29 -5.08 -12.16 7.19
N SER A 30 -5.13 -11.05 7.92
CA SER A 30 -4.35 -9.86 7.61
C SER A 30 -3.59 -9.47 8.87
N GLY A 31 -2.30 -9.23 8.72
CA GLY A 31 -1.39 -8.89 9.82
C GLY A 31 -0.02 -8.52 9.27
N GLY A 32 0.84 -8.03 10.15
CA GLY A 32 2.22 -7.68 9.82
C GLY A 32 3.21 -8.72 10.33
N VAL A 33 4.32 -8.23 10.88
CA VAL A 33 5.43 -9.03 11.42
C VAL A 33 5.00 -10.05 12.48
N GLU A 34 3.89 -9.82 13.17
CA GLU A 34 3.36 -10.74 14.19
C GLU A 34 2.86 -12.08 13.64
N LEU A 35 2.67 -12.18 12.32
CA LEU A 35 2.31 -13.43 11.64
C LEU A 35 3.53 -14.16 11.06
N TYR A 36 4.71 -13.54 11.05
CA TYR A 36 5.91 -14.10 10.41
C TYR A 36 6.23 -15.50 10.94
N ASP A 37 6.30 -15.65 12.26
CA ASP A 37 6.64 -16.94 12.90
C ASP A 37 5.56 -18.01 12.67
N LEU A 38 4.30 -17.59 12.49
CA LEU A 38 3.16 -18.47 12.23
C LEU A 38 3.06 -18.94 10.78
N ILE A 39 3.81 -18.32 9.85
CA ILE A 39 3.74 -18.59 8.41
C ILE A 39 5.07 -19.15 7.89
N VAL A 40 6.20 -18.58 8.31
CA VAL A 40 7.53 -18.82 7.69
C VAL A 40 8.35 -19.91 8.39
N SER A 41 8.12 -20.19 9.68
CA SER A 41 8.92 -21.22 10.39
C SER A 41 8.64 -22.64 9.86
N GLU A 42 9.63 -23.55 9.90
CA GLU A 42 9.43 -24.96 9.50
C GLU A 42 8.39 -25.69 10.37
N ALA A 43 8.13 -25.20 11.58
CA ALA A 43 7.07 -25.67 12.49
C ALA A 43 5.73 -24.92 12.29
N SER A 44 5.61 -24.12 11.23
CA SER A 44 4.48 -23.22 10.98
C SER A 44 3.14 -23.97 10.91
N SER A 45 2.28 -23.64 11.86
CA SER A 45 0.93 -24.18 11.95
C SER A 45 0.01 -23.75 10.79
N LEU A 46 0.29 -22.65 10.09
CA LEU A 46 -0.54 -22.14 9.00
C LEU A 46 -0.01 -22.41 7.59
N HIS A 47 1.29 -22.66 7.41
CA HIS A 47 1.90 -22.79 6.08
C HIS A 47 1.22 -23.85 5.20
N SER A 48 0.75 -24.95 5.78
CA SER A 48 0.11 -26.04 5.04
C SER A 48 -1.38 -25.82 4.74
N VAL A 49 -2.01 -24.77 5.27
CA VAL A 49 -3.46 -24.54 5.20
C VAL A 49 -3.86 -23.16 4.68
N CYS A 50 -2.90 -22.23 4.56
CA CYS A 50 -3.09 -20.89 4.04
C CYS A 50 -2.38 -20.70 2.70
N VAL A 51 -2.89 -19.76 1.90
CA VAL A 51 -2.22 -19.25 0.70
C VAL A 51 -1.81 -17.82 0.99
N ASP A 52 -0.53 -17.53 0.79
CA ASP A 52 0.00 -16.19 1.02
C ASP A 52 -0.33 -15.28 -0.17
N HIS A 53 -0.98 -14.17 0.13
CA HIS A 53 -1.28 -13.12 -0.85
C HIS A 53 -0.54 -11.84 -0.47
N HIS A 54 0.55 -11.56 -1.18
CA HIS A 54 1.30 -10.33 -1.00
C HIS A 54 0.66 -9.19 -1.80
N LEU A 55 0.29 -8.10 -1.10
CA LEU A 55 -0.25 -6.90 -1.73
C LEU A 55 0.90 -5.94 -2.05
N ILE A 56 1.11 -5.73 -3.35
CA ILE A 56 2.14 -4.82 -3.87
C ILE A 56 1.72 -3.36 -3.76
N ASP A 57 2.70 -2.46 -3.88
CA ASP A 57 2.44 -1.03 -4.07
C ASP A 57 1.77 -0.78 -5.44
N LEU A 58 1.08 0.36 -5.55
CA LEU A 58 0.44 0.77 -6.81
C LEU A 58 1.51 1.06 -7.87
N GLY A 59 1.22 0.68 -9.11
CA GLY A 59 2.01 1.13 -10.25
C GLY A 59 1.93 2.65 -10.40
N GLN A 60 2.86 3.24 -11.16
CA GLN A 60 2.88 4.69 -11.40
C GLN A 60 1.55 5.19 -11.97
N ASP A 61 1.05 4.56 -13.03
CA ASP A 61 -0.19 4.97 -13.68
C ASP A 61 -1.40 4.88 -12.74
N GLU A 62 -1.46 3.83 -11.91
CA GLU A 62 -2.54 3.64 -10.93
C GLU A 62 -2.48 4.68 -9.82
N ALA A 63 -1.29 4.97 -9.29
CA ALA A 63 -1.10 5.97 -8.25
C ALA A 63 -1.39 7.40 -8.76
N VAL A 64 -0.95 7.72 -9.97
CA VAL A 64 -1.21 9.01 -10.63
C VAL A 64 -2.71 9.16 -10.89
N ALA A 65 -3.36 8.14 -11.45
CA ALA A 65 -4.80 8.14 -11.70
C ALA A 65 -5.59 8.31 -10.39
N LEU A 66 -5.22 7.60 -9.32
CA LEU A 66 -5.88 7.71 -8.02
C LEU A 66 -5.86 9.15 -7.46
N ILE A 67 -4.73 9.84 -7.56
CA ILE A 67 -4.60 11.24 -7.14
C ILE A 67 -5.38 12.15 -8.11
N ALA A 68 -5.19 11.98 -9.41
CA ALA A 68 -5.77 12.83 -10.43
C ALA A 68 -7.31 12.78 -10.39
N ASP A 69 -7.90 11.58 -10.32
CA ASP A 69 -9.35 11.38 -10.25
C ASP A 69 -9.96 12.11 -9.04
N GLY A 70 -9.31 12.03 -7.88
CA GLY A 70 -9.77 12.71 -6.67
C GLY A 70 -9.75 14.24 -6.78
N LEU A 71 -8.68 14.80 -7.35
CA LEU A 71 -8.53 16.25 -7.52
C LEU A 71 -9.41 16.80 -8.65
N VAL A 72 -9.55 16.06 -9.76
CA VAL A 72 -10.47 16.41 -10.86
C VAL A 72 -11.91 16.37 -10.39
N ALA A 73 -12.30 15.37 -9.58
CA ALA A 73 -13.63 15.33 -8.97
C ALA A 73 -13.91 16.53 -8.05
N ALA A 74 -12.88 17.18 -7.53
CA ALA A 74 -12.96 18.42 -6.76
C ALA A 74 -12.97 19.70 -7.63
N GLY A 75 -12.86 19.56 -8.95
CA GLY A 75 -12.90 20.66 -9.91
C GLY A 75 -11.53 21.20 -10.31
N LEU A 76 -10.43 20.49 -10.03
CA LEU A 76 -9.10 20.88 -10.49
C LEU A 76 -8.91 20.55 -11.98
N ASP A 77 -8.08 21.33 -12.66
CA ASP A 77 -7.66 21.04 -14.02
C ASP A 77 -6.96 19.67 -14.12
N VAL A 78 -7.23 18.93 -15.20
CA VAL A 78 -6.74 17.56 -15.41
C VAL A 78 -5.21 17.51 -15.52
N ALA A 79 -4.60 18.47 -16.22
CA ALA A 79 -3.14 18.48 -16.40
C ALA A 79 -2.44 18.79 -15.08
N LEU A 80 -2.96 19.73 -14.31
CA LEU A 80 -2.45 20.01 -12.96
C LEU A 80 -2.62 18.82 -12.01
N ALA A 81 -3.81 18.20 -11.99
CA ALA A 81 -4.10 17.04 -11.16
C ALA A 81 -3.18 15.84 -11.47
N THR A 82 -2.97 15.57 -12.76
CA THR A 82 -2.02 14.53 -13.23
C THR A 82 -0.59 14.87 -12.80
N GLY A 83 -0.18 16.13 -12.96
CA GLY A 83 1.13 16.62 -12.50
C GLY A 83 1.35 16.40 -11.01
N MET A 84 0.34 16.71 -10.18
CA MET A 84 0.40 16.43 -8.73
C MET A 84 0.51 14.93 -8.44
N GLY A 85 -0.20 14.09 -9.20
CA GLY A 85 -0.07 12.64 -9.12
C GLY A 85 1.36 12.16 -9.34
N HIS A 86 2.07 12.68 -10.34
CA HIS A 86 3.47 12.35 -10.58
C HIS A 86 4.39 12.80 -9.45
N VAL A 87 4.18 14.01 -8.93
CA VAL A 87 4.97 14.51 -7.78
C VAL A 87 4.76 13.62 -6.57
N VAL A 88 3.51 13.26 -6.24
CA VAL A 88 3.21 12.33 -5.13
C VAL A 88 3.87 10.98 -5.36
N TYR A 89 3.73 10.38 -6.54
CA TYR A 89 4.33 9.08 -6.85
C TYR A 89 5.84 9.08 -6.67
N SER A 90 6.53 10.15 -7.10
CA SER A 90 7.98 10.27 -6.93
C SER A 90 8.45 10.22 -5.46
N ARG A 91 7.57 10.53 -4.51
CA ARG A 91 7.88 10.62 -3.08
C ARG A 91 7.52 9.36 -2.32
N VAL A 92 6.42 8.70 -2.69
CA VAL A 92 5.88 7.55 -1.96
C VAL A 92 5.87 6.25 -2.74
N ALA A 93 6.31 6.27 -4.01
CA ALA A 93 6.46 5.13 -4.90
C ALA A 93 5.24 4.20 -4.92
N GLY A 94 4.03 4.79 -4.97
CA GLY A 94 2.78 4.05 -5.05
C GLY A 94 2.30 3.42 -3.75
N HIS A 95 2.95 3.67 -2.61
CA HIS A 95 2.52 3.13 -1.32
C HIS A 95 1.05 3.48 -1.02
N PRO A 96 0.11 2.51 -1.01
CA PRO A 96 -1.34 2.80 -1.10
C PRO A 96 -1.85 3.79 -0.06
N TYR A 97 -1.46 3.60 1.21
CA TYR A 97 -1.85 4.50 2.30
C TYR A 97 -1.29 5.92 2.13
N LEU A 98 0.00 6.05 1.78
CA LEU A 98 0.67 7.36 1.70
C LEU A 98 0.21 8.11 0.46
N THR A 99 -0.03 7.42 -0.66
CA THR A 99 -0.64 8.01 -1.87
C THR A 99 -2.00 8.62 -1.51
N GLN A 100 -2.90 7.85 -0.90
CA GLN A 100 -4.21 8.37 -0.48
C GLN A 100 -4.10 9.49 0.56
N ARG A 101 -3.17 9.36 1.52
CA ARG A 101 -2.98 10.34 2.59
C ARG A 101 -2.51 11.68 2.05
N LEU A 102 -1.51 11.68 1.16
CA LEU A 102 -1.03 12.90 0.50
C LEU A 102 -2.11 13.48 -0.41
N GLY A 103 -2.84 12.65 -1.16
CA GLY A 103 -3.97 13.09 -1.96
C GLY A 103 -5.05 13.81 -1.15
N ALA A 104 -5.42 13.27 0.01
CA ALA A 104 -6.37 13.91 0.92
C ALA A 104 -5.86 15.26 1.44
N LEU A 105 -4.57 15.37 1.78
CA LEU A 105 -3.97 16.63 2.23
C LEU A 105 -3.91 17.69 1.13
N LEU A 106 -3.64 17.29 -0.12
CA LEU A 106 -3.69 18.19 -1.27
C LEU A 106 -5.13 18.66 -1.54
N LEU A 107 -6.10 17.75 -1.44
CA LEU A 107 -7.51 18.11 -1.57
C LEU A 107 -7.95 19.11 -0.49
N ASP A 108 -7.58 18.88 0.77
CA ASP A 108 -7.85 19.80 1.88
C ASP A 108 -7.24 21.19 1.61
N ALA A 109 -5.98 21.23 1.14
CA ALA A 109 -5.29 22.48 0.82
C ALA A 109 -6.01 23.23 -0.32
N TYR A 110 -6.40 22.52 -1.38
CA TYR A 110 -7.13 23.09 -2.50
C TYR A 110 -8.49 23.67 -2.06
N GLN A 111 -9.23 22.95 -1.22
CA GLN A 111 -10.51 23.41 -0.67
C GLN A 111 -10.36 24.65 0.23
N GLN A 112 -9.18 24.86 0.80
CA GLN A 112 -8.83 26.07 1.57
C GLN A 112 -8.32 27.21 0.68
N GLY A 113 -8.36 27.06 -0.65
CA GLY A 113 -7.90 28.06 -1.62
C GLY A 113 -6.37 28.16 -1.72
N GLN A 114 -5.62 27.17 -1.21
CA GLN A 114 -4.17 27.13 -1.36
C GLN A 114 -3.79 26.71 -2.78
N PRO A 115 -2.75 27.32 -3.38
CA PRO A 115 -2.27 26.91 -4.68
C PRO A 115 -1.68 25.50 -4.63
N LEU A 116 -2.05 24.65 -5.58
CA LEU A 116 -1.45 23.32 -5.74
C LEU A 116 -0.24 23.40 -6.67
N ASN A 117 0.93 23.15 -6.10
CA ASN A 117 2.21 23.06 -6.79
C ASN A 117 3.09 22.01 -6.08
N ALA A 118 4.35 21.86 -6.49
CA ALA A 118 5.27 20.92 -5.85
C ALA A 118 5.49 21.22 -4.35
N GLU A 119 5.46 22.49 -3.92
CA GLU A 119 5.61 22.88 -2.52
C GLU A 119 4.41 22.43 -1.68
N ALA A 120 3.20 22.35 -2.25
CA ALA A 120 2.03 21.81 -1.57
C ALA A 120 2.23 20.33 -1.18
N VAL A 121 2.93 19.55 -2.02
CA VAL A 121 3.29 18.15 -1.70
C VAL A 121 4.32 18.10 -0.56
N VAL A 122 5.32 18.98 -0.59
CA VAL A 122 6.30 19.11 0.50
C VAL A 122 5.61 19.48 1.82
N ALA A 123 4.66 20.42 1.79
CA ALA A 123 3.88 20.79 2.96
C ALA A 123 3.01 19.63 3.48
N ALA A 124 2.40 18.85 2.58
CA ALA A 124 1.68 17.64 2.93
C ALA A 124 2.59 16.58 3.58
N GLU A 125 3.81 16.39 3.06
CA GLU A 125 4.81 15.52 3.69
C GLU A 125 5.20 16.00 5.09
N VAL A 126 5.46 17.29 5.29
CA VAL A 126 5.77 17.84 6.61
C VAL A 126 4.66 17.49 7.60
N ARG A 127 3.40 17.60 7.19
CA ARG A 127 2.26 17.22 8.03
C ARG A 127 2.21 15.71 8.32
N VAL A 128 2.59 14.86 7.36
CA VAL A 128 2.74 13.42 7.60
C VAL A 128 3.85 13.16 8.64
N ARG A 129 5.02 13.82 8.50
CA ARG A 129 6.17 13.67 9.42
C ARG A 129 5.84 14.07 10.86
N GLN A 130 4.97 15.06 11.05
CA GLN A 130 4.62 15.60 12.38
C GLN A 130 3.76 14.65 13.24
N GLY A 131 3.26 13.55 12.69
CA GLY A 131 2.49 12.61 13.50
C GLY A 131 1.47 11.79 12.73
N ASP A 132 1.83 11.30 11.55
CA ASP A 132 0.97 10.33 10.88
C ASP A 132 0.94 8.98 11.62
N THR A 133 -0.23 8.33 11.59
CA THR A 133 -0.45 7.07 12.30
C THR A 133 0.40 5.93 11.74
N LEU A 134 0.65 5.91 10.42
CA LEU A 134 1.50 4.89 9.80
C LEU A 134 2.92 4.95 10.38
N LEU A 135 3.52 6.14 10.42
CA LEU A 135 4.90 6.33 10.89
C LEU A 135 5.06 5.91 12.36
N ARG A 136 4.11 6.32 13.21
CA ARG A 136 4.10 5.90 14.63
C ARG A 136 3.99 4.38 14.79
N ARG A 137 3.15 3.74 13.96
CA ARG A 137 2.93 2.30 14.00
C ARG A 137 4.20 1.55 13.61
N ILE A 138 4.79 1.91 12.46
CA ILE A 138 6.06 1.34 12.00
C ILE A 138 7.13 1.47 13.10
N HIS A 139 7.30 2.67 13.68
CA HIS A 139 8.29 2.88 14.74
C HIS A 139 8.00 2.05 16.01
N SER A 140 6.73 1.94 16.42
CA SER A 140 6.33 1.04 17.51
C SER A 140 6.72 -0.40 17.21
N ASP A 141 6.45 -0.86 16.00
CA ASP A 141 6.65 -2.26 15.61
C ASP A 141 8.14 -2.58 15.47
N LEU A 142 8.95 -1.65 14.95
CA LEU A 142 10.42 -1.75 14.97
C LEU A 142 10.95 -1.94 16.39
N ARG A 143 10.44 -1.18 17.37
CA ARG A 143 10.86 -1.29 18.77
C ARG A 143 10.40 -2.58 19.43
N LYS A 144 9.17 -3.00 19.18
CA LYS A 144 8.60 -4.23 19.77
C LYS A 144 9.25 -5.50 19.23
N SER A 145 9.73 -5.45 18.00
CA SER A 145 10.36 -6.58 17.32
C SER A 145 11.89 -6.52 17.30
N ASP A 146 12.50 -5.54 17.98
CA ASP A 146 13.95 -5.34 18.06
C ASP A 146 14.65 -5.16 16.69
N LEU A 147 13.99 -4.47 15.76
CA LEU A 147 14.45 -4.31 14.36
C LEU A 147 15.08 -2.93 14.09
N LEU A 148 15.46 -2.17 15.11
CA LEU A 148 16.01 -0.82 14.92
C LEU A 148 17.37 -0.85 14.20
N ASP A 149 18.24 -1.81 14.52
CA ASP A 149 19.55 -1.94 13.86
C ASP A 149 19.41 -2.45 12.42
N ALA A 150 18.49 -3.37 12.18
CA ALA A 150 18.13 -3.78 10.83
C ALA A 150 17.60 -2.58 10.00
N ALA A 151 16.76 -1.73 10.58
CA ALA A 151 16.27 -0.53 9.91
C ALA A 151 17.39 0.47 9.62
N ARG A 152 18.38 0.61 10.50
CA ARG A 152 19.59 1.41 10.22
C ARG A 152 20.34 0.85 9.01
N ARG A 153 20.63 -0.45 9.01
CA ARG A 153 21.29 -1.16 7.90
C ARG A 153 20.55 -0.94 6.58
N LEU A 154 19.23 -1.14 6.57
CA LEU A 154 18.38 -0.93 5.41
C LEU A 154 18.50 0.48 4.80
N ILE A 155 18.67 1.51 5.64
CA ILE A 155 18.67 2.91 5.19
C ILE A 155 20.06 3.39 4.78
N SER A 156 21.10 2.95 5.50
CA SER A 156 22.47 3.45 5.30
C SER A 156 23.30 2.61 4.32
N ASP A 157 23.13 1.29 4.32
CA ASP A 157 23.88 0.36 3.47
C ASP A 157 23.02 -0.88 3.16
N PRO A 158 22.07 -0.74 2.22
CA PRO A 158 21.07 -1.77 1.98
C PRO A 158 21.72 -3.08 1.45
N PRO A 159 21.45 -4.23 2.09
CA PRO A 159 22.05 -5.50 1.72
C PRO A 159 21.51 -6.04 0.38
N ILE A 160 22.23 -7.01 -0.20
CA ILE A 160 21.73 -7.80 -1.34
C ILE A 160 20.42 -8.49 -0.94
N PHE A 161 19.46 -8.48 -1.86
CA PHE A 161 18.17 -9.09 -1.64
C PHE A 161 18.32 -10.60 -1.49
N THR A 162 17.84 -11.11 -0.36
CA THR A 162 17.63 -12.53 -0.12
C THR A 162 16.47 -12.68 0.86
N ARG A 163 15.60 -13.67 0.60
CA ARG A 163 14.48 -14.02 1.48
C ARG A 163 14.95 -14.70 2.77
N LEU A 164 16.23 -15.10 2.85
CA LEU A 164 16.85 -15.71 4.03
C LEU A 164 17.36 -14.69 5.06
N ASP A 165 17.31 -13.39 4.74
CA ASP A 165 17.59 -12.33 5.72
C ASP A 165 16.30 -12.05 6.50
N ASP A 166 16.15 -12.75 7.63
CA ASP A 166 14.95 -12.72 8.47
C ASP A 166 14.59 -11.29 8.90
N ASP A 167 15.59 -10.48 9.25
CA ASP A 167 15.38 -9.10 9.65
C ASP A 167 14.79 -8.28 8.50
N MET A 168 15.33 -8.40 7.30
CA MET A 168 14.81 -7.69 6.13
C MET A 168 13.41 -8.16 5.74
N ALA A 169 13.14 -9.46 5.82
CA ALA A 169 11.81 -10.02 5.60
C ALA A 169 10.79 -9.49 6.63
N ARG A 170 11.19 -9.36 7.90
CA ARG A 170 10.35 -8.74 8.94
C ARG A 170 10.15 -7.24 8.71
N LEU A 171 11.17 -6.52 8.23
CA LEU A 171 11.04 -5.10 7.85
C LEU A 171 10.10 -4.89 6.66
N GLU A 172 10.07 -5.83 5.71
CA GLU A 172 9.11 -5.82 4.60
C GLU A 172 7.67 -5.99 5.12
N LEU A 173 7.45 -6.90 6.07
CA LEU A 173 6.13 -7.08 6.71
C LEU A 173 5.69 -5.90 7.58
N ILE A 174 6.63 -5.18 8.21
CA ILE A 174 6.35 -3.90 8.89
C ILE A 174 6.00 -2.80 7.88
N GLY A 175 6.37 -2.99 6.61
CA GLY A 175 6.13 -2.04 5.53
C GLY A 175 7.24 -1.00 5.35
N LEU A 176 8.43 -1.23 5.94
CA LEU A 176 9.58 -0.34 5.79
C LEU A 176 10.49 -0.73 4.62
N ALA A 177 10.63 -2.03 4.34
CA ALA A 177 11.50 -2.55 3.29
C ALA A 177 10.73 -3.02 2.05
N LYS A 178 11.43 -3.07 0.92
CA LYS A 178 11.02 -3.79 -0.29
C LYS A 178 12.25 -4.28 -1.08
N GLN A 179 12.02 -5.15 -2.05
CA GLN A 179 13.02 -5.45 -3.07
C GLN A 179 13.09 -4.31 -4.10
N THR A 180 14.29 -3.86 -4.45
CA THR A 180 14.54 -2.95 -5.58
C THR A 180 15.78 -3.45 -6.33
N GLY A 181 15.58 -4.00 -7.52
CA GLY A 181 16.63 -4.72 -8.24
C GLY A 181 17.14 -5.93 -7.47
N ASP A 182 18.46 -5.99 -7.27
CA ASP A 182 19.17 -7.03 -6.54
C ASP A 182 19.38 -6.72 -5.05
N ARG A 183 18.79 -5.63 -4.53
CA ARG A 183 18.97 -5.17 -3.15
C ARG A 183 17.66 -5.01 -2.41
N TRP A 184 17.76 -5.09 -1.08
CA TRP A 184 16.77 -4.52 -0.20
C TRP A 184 16.85 -2.99 -0.28
N ALA A 185 15.73 -2.30 -0.10
CA ALA A 185 15.69 -0.85 -0.02
C ALA A 185 14.53 -0.40 0.87
N ALA A 186 14.63 0.82 1.39
CA ALA A 186 13.46 1.47 1.99
C ALA A 186 12.32 1.54 0.97
N ARG A 187 11.09 1.27 1.41
CA ARG A 187 9.93 1.10 0.52
C ARG A 187 9.65 2.33 -0.35
N ASN A 188 9.91 3.52 0.18
CA ASN A 188 9.89 4.77 -0.56
C ASN A 188 10.79 5.84 0.11
N LEU A 189 11.00 6.94 -0.62
CA LEU A 189 11.89 8.02 -0.22
C LEU A 189 11.41 8.74 1.04
N LEU A 190 10.10 8.98 1.18
CA LEU A 190 9.53 9.59 2.40
C LEU A 190 9.86 8.76 3.64
N LEU A 191 9.68 7.43 3.59
CA LEU A 191 10.00 6.55 4.70
C LEU A 191 11.52 6.53 4.98
N ALA A 192 12.35 6.46 3.93
CA ALA A 192 13.80 6.51 4.08
C ALA A 192 14.26 7.77 4.84
N GLU A 193 13.76 8.95 4.43
CA GLU A 193 14.10 10.23 5.05
C GLU A 193 13.59 10.34 6.49
N VAL A 194 12.36 9.91 6.77
CA VAL A 194 11.80 9.94 8.13
C VAL A 194 12.58 9.04 9.07
N PHE A 195 12.75 7.77 8.69
CA PHE A 195 13.39 6.80 9.56
C PHE A 195 14.90 7.02 9.64
N GLY A 196 15.54 7.52 8.58
CA GLY A 196 16.94 7.96 8.63
C GLY A 196 17.13 9.07 9.67
N GLY A 197 16.27 10.08 9.65
CA GLY A 197 16.27 11.16 10.65
C GLY A 197 16.04 10.66 12.09
N TRP A 198 15.09 9.75 12.30
CA TRP A 198 14.81 9.18 13.63
C TRP A 198 15.92 8.27 14.15
N LEU A 199 16.59 7.54 13.25
CA LEU A 199 17.63 6.57 13.60
C LEU A 199 19.03 7.17 13.61
N GLY A 200 19.18 8.43 13.16
CA GLY A 200 20.45 9.14 13.10
C GLY A 200 21.39 8.63 12.00
N VAL A 201 20.84 8.12 10.89
CA VAL A 201 21.61 7.58 9.77
C VAL A 201 21.31 8.35 8.48
N ALA A 202 22.34 8.51 7.64
CA ALA A 202 22.17 9.11 6.33
C ALA A 202 21.43 8.15 5.39
N VAL A 203 20.52 8.69 4.59
CA VAL A 203 19.83 7.94 3.54
C VAL A 203 20.81 7.73 2.39
N GLN A 204 21.03 6.47 1.98
CA GLN A 204 21.70 6.23 0.71
C GLN A 204 20.79 6.62 -0.45
N SER A 205 21.29 7.47 -1.33
CA SER A 205 20.65 7.76 -2.61
C SER A 205 20.69 6.49 -3.47
N VAL A 206 19.61 5.73 -3.49
CA VAL A 206 19.45 4.67 -4.49
C VAL A 206 19.21 5.38 -5.83
N GLU A 207 20.21 5.35 -6.71
CA GLU A 207 20.00 5.69 -8.12
C GLU A 207 18.95 4.73 -8.67
N SER A 208 17.73 5.22 -8.91
CA SER A 208 16.70 4.41 -9.57
C SER A 208 17.21 3.96 -10.94
N PRO A 209 17.33 2.64 -11.21
CA PRO A 209 17.74 2.15 -12.52
C PRO A 209 16.70 2.41 -13.62
N ASP A 210 15.47 2.80 -13.26
CA ASP A 210 14.36 3.10 -14.18
C ASP A 210 14.49 4.44 -14.93
N ARG A 211 15.58 5.19 -14.76
CA ARG A 211 15.83 6.41 -15.56
C ARG A 211 16.38 6.15 -16.97
N ALA A 212 16.59 4.89 -17.36
CA ALA A 212 17.29 4.53 -18.59
C ALA A 212 16.42 4.11 -19.79
N GLU A 213 15.09 4.22 -19.72
CA GLU A 213 14.23 4.05 -20.91
C GLU A 213 13.67 5.40 -21.40
N SER A 214 14.45 6.00 -22.30
CA SER A 214 14.04 6.68 -23.54
C SER A 214 13.11 7.91 -23.47
N LEU A 215 13.74 9.10 -23.32
CA LEU A 215 13.34 10.27 -24.10
C LEU A 215 14.04 10.20 -25.47
N PRO A 216 13.32 10.20 -26.61
CA PRO A 216 13.96 10.37 -27.91
C PRO A 216 14.42 11.81 -28.07
N THR A 217 15.73 11.99 -28.17
CA THR A 217 16.39 13.23 -28.57
C THR A 217 15.84 13.71 -29.91
N GLU A 218 15.09 14.82 -29.89
CA GLU A 218 14.92 15.68 -31.05
C GLU A 218 16.28 16.23 -31.47
N GLN A 219 16.81 15.77 -32.60
CA GLN A 219 17.71 16.52 -33.50
C GLN A 219 18.06 15.68 -34.74
N ASN A 220 17.29 15.83 -35.81
CA ASN A 220 17.85 16.15 -37.14
C ASN A 220 16.73 16.37 -38.17
N ILE A 221 16.52 17.64 -38.54
CA ILE A 221 15.86 18.03 -39.78
C ILE A 221 16.98 18.32 -40.79
N ALA A 222 17.02 17.58 -41.90
CA ALA A 222 17.07 18.10 -43.27
C ALA A 222 17.75 17.14 -44.29
N ALA A 223 17.11 17.04 -45.46
CA ALA A 223 17.55 16.44 -46.73
C ALA A 223 17.71 14.91 -46.71
N THR A 224 17.02 14.13 -47.55
CA THR A 224 16.91 14.29 -49.01
C THR A 224 15.63 13.62 -49.53
N ALA A 225 14.95 14.29 -50.45
CA ALA A 225 13.79 13.78 -51.17
C ALA A 225 14.19 12.74 -52.22
N THR A 226 13.42 11.65 -52.35
CA THR A 226 12.87 11.16 -53.64
C THR A 226 11.78 10.11 -53.37
N PRO A 227 10.63 10.14 -54.07
CA PRO A 227 9.52 9.22 -53.83
C PRO A 227 9.59 7.98 -54.74
N THR A 228 9.18 6.82 -54.23
CA THR A 228 8.85 5.65 -55.05
C THR A 228 7.53 5.07 -54.53
N PRO A 229 6.53 4.83 -55.41
CA PRO A 229 5.16 4.54 -54.98
C PRO A 229 4.97 3.07 -54.58
N PRO A 230 4.15 2.75 -53.57
CA PRO A 230 3.73 1.38 -53.35
C PRO A 230 2.50 1.04 -54.19
N ALA A 231 2.55 -0.15 -54.78
CA ALA A 231 1.47 -0.78 -55.51
C ALA A 231 0.27 -1.10 -54.61
N SER A 232 -0.91 -0.80 -55.16
CA SER A 232 -2.23 -1.17 -54.67
C SER A 232 -2.35 -2.64 -54.30
N ARG A 233 -2.78 -2.95 -53.07
CA ARG A 233 -3.59 -4.14 -52.81
C ARG A 233 -4.83 -3.78 -52.00
N ARG A 234 -5.96 -4.12 -52.61
CA ARG A 234 -7.33 -3.96 -52.13
C ARG A 234 -7.66 -4.99 -51.05
N SER A 235 -8.39 -4.49 -50.06
CA SER A 235 -9.62 -5.03 -49.47
C SER A 235 -9.63 -6.45 -48.87
N SER A 236 -9.88 -6.48 -47.56
CA SER A 236 -10.91 -7.35 -46.99
C SER A 236 -11.49 -6.70 -45.74
N LEU A 237 -12.73 -6.24 -45.85
CA LEU A 237 -13.59 -5.82 -44.75
C LEU A 237 -14.14 -7.06 -44.05
N ALA A 238 -14.09 -7.10 -42.71
CA ALA A 238 -14.99 -7.93 -41.91
C ALA A 238 -15.34 -7.22 -40.58
N SER A 239 -16.51 -6.59 -40.60
CA SER A 239 -17.54 -6.62 -39.54
C SER A 239 -17.13 -6.45 -38.07
N HIS A 240 -17.12 -5.18 -37.62
CA HIS A 240 -17.32 -4.83 -36.21
C HIS A 240 -18.81 -4.91 -35.82
N ARG A 241 -19.14 -5.77 -34.84
CA ARG A 241 -20.36 -5.69 -34.02
C ARG A 241 -20.01 -5.04 -32.67
N PRO A 242 -20.73 -4.00 -32.20
CA PRO A 242 -20.52 -3.47 -30.86
C PRO A 242 -21.22 -4.34 -29.82
N ARG A 243 -20.46 -4.84 -28.83
CA ARG A 243 -21.03 -5.47 -27.63
C ARG A 243 -21.44 -4.40 -26.63
N SER A 244 -22.65 -4.61 -26.11
CA SER A 244 -23.39 -3.84 -25.11
C SER A 244 -22.58 -3.42 -23.88
N ARG A 245 -22.74 -2.15 -23.49
CA ARG A 245 -22.45 -1.60 -22.16
C ARG A 245 -23.08 -2.47 -21.06
N ARG A 246 -22.26 -3.07 -20.20
CA ARG A 246 -22.71 -3.58 -18.89
C ARG A 246 -22.62 -2.44 -17.88
N ALA A 247 -23.72 -2.24 -17.16
CA ALA A 247 -23.86 -1.29 -16.07
C ALA A 247 -22.94 -1.69 -14.89
N SER A 248 -22.28 -0.68 -14.30
CA SER A 248 -21.49 -0.81 -13.08
C SER A 248 -22.39 -1.13 -11.88
N PRO A 249 -21.94 -1.95 -10.91
CA PRO A 249 -22.72 -2.24 -9.72
C PRO A 249 -22.76 -1.03 -8.77
N ARG A 250 -23.97 -0.59 -8.43
CA ARG A 250 -24.23 0.36 -7.34
C ARG A 250 -23.96 -0.32 -5.99
N TRP A 251 -23.06 0.25 -5.20
CA TRP A 251 -22.88 -0.12 -3.80
C TRP A 251 -24.08 0.36 -2.96
N PRO A 252 -24.61 -0.45 -2.03
CA PRO A 252 -25.63 0.01 -1.09
C PRO A 252 -25.00 0.87 0.02
N PRO A 253 -25.75 1.84 0.59
CA PRO A 253 -25.25 2.65 1.70
C PRO A 253 -25.12 1.82 2.99
N PRO A 254 -24.21 2.21 3.90
CA PRO A 254 -24.02 1.51 5.17
C PRO A 254 -25.27 1.62 6.06
N ALA A 255 -25.69 0.48 6.61
CA ALA A 255 -26.82 0.37 7.52
C ALA A 255 -26.56 1.12 8.84
N ALA A 256 -27.52 1.95 9.25
CA ALA A 256 -27.53 2.62 10.55
C ALA A 256 -27.53 1.57 11.68
N ARG A 257 -26.52 1.65 12.57
CA ARG A 257 -26.48 0.87 13.81
C ARG A 257 -27.62 1.31 14.73
N ARG A 258 -28.59 0.42 14.92
CA ARG A 258 -29.51 0.48 16.07
C ARG A 258 -28.83 -0.22 17.25
N SER A 259 -28.54 0.54 18.31
CA SER A 259 -28.23 -0.01 19.63
C SER A 259 -29.50 -0.55 20.28
N PRO A 260 -29.44 -1.70 20.96
CA PRO A 260 -30.45 -2.01 21.95
C PRO A 260 -29.85 -2.27 23.34
N PHE A 261 -30.68 -1.97 24.33
CA PHE A 261 -30.62 -2.36 25.75
C PHE A 261 -29.95 -1.42 26.76
N ALA A 262 -30.84 -0.60 27.34
CA ALA A 262 -30.77 -0.08 28.70
C ALA A 262 -31.42 -1.07 29.70
N SER A 263 -31.15 -0.80 31.00
CA SER A 263 -31.76 -1.33 32.25
C SER A 263 -31.41 -2.79 32.61
N SER A 264 -31.05 -3.15 33.84
CA SER A 264 -31.50 -2.64 35.14
C SER A 264 -30.55 -3.04 36.30
N HIS A 265 -30.42 -2.16 37.30
CA HIS A 265 -29.79 -2.41 38.60
C HIS A 265 -30.68 -3.29 39.51
N PRO A 266 -30.09 -4.13 40.37
CA PRO A 266 -30.74 -4.56 41.62
C PRO A 266 -30.19 -3.84 42.85
N SER A 267 -31.14 -3.50 43.72
CA SER A 267 -31.05 -2.72 44.95
C SER A 267 -30.25 -3.40 46.07
N SER A 268 -29.56 -2.57 46.85
CA SER A 268 -28.87 -2.91 48.10
C SER A 268 -29.83 -3.36 49.19
N THR A 269 -29.48 -4.41 49.92
CA THR A 269 -30.04 -4.72 51.25
C THR A 269 -28.89 -4.81 52.25
N SER A 270 -28.92 -3.94 53.26
CA SER A 270 -28.01 -3.93 54.41
C SER A 270 -28.55 -4.83 55.54
N PRO A 271 -27.69 -5.51 56.32
CA PRO A 271 -28.12 -6.23 57.52
C PRO A 271 -28.18 -5.32 58.76
N PRO A 272 -28.97 -5.69 59.80
CA PRO A 272 -29.14 -4.89 61.01
C PRO A 272 -27.99 -5.07 62.01
N ALA A 273 -27.76 -4.03 62.82
CA ALA A 273 -26.77 -4.01 63.89
C ALA A 273 -27.21 -4.83 65.12
N PRO A 274 -26.27 -5.42 65.88
CA PRO A 274 -26.59 -6.13 67.12
C PRO A 274 -26.73 -5.15 68.30
N SER A 275 -27.70 -5.47 69.17
CA SER A 275 -27.86 -4.90 70.52
C SER A 275 -26.99 -5.62 71.54
#